data_AF-A0A7C1UQM0-F1
#
_entry.id   AF-A0A7C1UQM0-F1
#
_cell.length_a   1.000
_cell.length_b   1.000
_cell.length_c   1.000
_cell.angle_alpha   90.00
_cell.angle_beta   90.00
_cell.angle_gamma   90.00
#
_symmetry.space_group_name_H-M   'P 1'
#
loop_
_entity.id
_entity.type
_entity.pdbx_description
1 polymer ?
#
loop_
_entity_poly.entity_id
_entity_poly.type
_entity_poly.pdbx_seq_one_letter_code
_entity_poly.pdbx_strand_id
1 'polypeptide(L)'
;MCDILAISAGYNYSPGKYLPIFAEKGKRNMTGWGIGFFREHMALVEKSAEQVFDSDQVHESFQRLARVIDSRIIVSHVSCPLSGSKHSAHNHPFTLTFLNHSWLFAHVGIVDNIESYKTTCEPKIDVDVYTARIFEYLRDRIVEIFNVNPYISFVQALRNAIMKINAEFPGCYAFFLAN
;
A
#
# COMPACT_ATOMS: atom_id res chain seq x y z
N MET A 1 -12.87 10.79 -0.01
CA MET A 1 -11.41 10.86 -0.18
C MET A 1 -10.84 9.55 0.34
N CYS A 2 -9.88 8.93 -0.34
CA CYS A 2 -9.17 7.77 0.20
C CYS A 2 -8.20 8.25 1.28
N ASP A 3 -7.92 7.40 2.26
CA ASP A 3 -6.96 7.69 3.32
C ASP A 3 -6.08 6.48 3.63
N ILE A 4 -4.89 6.75 4.17
CA ILE A 4 -3.93 5.77 4.67
C ILE A 4 -3.70 6.01 6.16
N LEU A 5 -3.73 4.94 6.93
CA LEU A 5 -3.19 4.89 8.28
C LEU A 5 -1.99 3.95 8.30
N ALA A 6 -0.83 4.44 8.73
CA ALA A 6 0.34 3.61 8.99
C ALA A 6 0.71 3.68 10.47
N ILE A 7 0.98 2.51 11.07
CA ILE A 7 1.47 2.35 12.44
C ILE A 7 2.86 1.74 12.34
N SER A 8 3.84 2.36 12.99
CA SER A 8 5.19 1.84 13.17
C SER A 8 5.55 1.90 14.65
N ALA A 9 5.88 0.75 15.25
CA ALA A 9 6.14 0.61 16.67
C ALA A 9 7.40 -0.23 16.94
N GLY A 10 8.08 0.03 18.06
CA GLY A 10 9.26 -0.73 18.48
C GLY A 10 8.97 -2.17 18.93
N TYR A 11 7.69 -2.49 19.17
CA TYR A 11 7.19 -3.80 19.59
C TYR A 11 5.94 -4.15 18.77
N ASN A 12 5.56 -5.43 18.75
CA ASN A 12 4.37 -5.83 18.03
C ASN A 12 3.14 -5.20 18.66
N TYR A 13 2.31 -4.59 17.83
CA TYR A 13 1.14 -3.85 18.25
C TYR A 13 -0.11 -4.45 17.64
N SER A 14 -1.18 -4.52 18.44
CA SER A 14 -2.50 -4.89 17.97
C SER A 14 -3.36 -3.63 17.74
N PRO A 15 -3.81 -3.38 16.50
CA PRO A 15 -4.44 -2.12 16.13
C PRO A 15 -5.96 -2.08 16.42
N GLY A 16 -6.47 -2.95 17.30
CA GLY A 16 -7.89 -3.12 17.60
C GLY A 16 -8.59 -1.87 18.12
N LYS A 17 -7.85 -0.89 18.67
CA LYS A 17 -8.41 0.40 19.08
C LYS A 17 -8.42 1.44 17.96
N TYR A 18 -7.35 1.54 17.16
CA TYR A 18 -7.16 2.63 16.21
C TYR A 18 -7.80 2.37 14.84
N LEU A 19 -7.79 1.11 14.36
CA LEU A 19 -8.37 0.80 13.06
C LEU A 19 -9.88 1.04 13.00
N PRO A 20 -10.69 0.69 14.02
CA PRO A 20 -12.12 1.03 14.02
C PRO A 20 -12.37 2.54 13.97
N ILE A 21 -11.59 3.33 14.73
CA ILE A 21 -11.68 4.80 14.71
C ILE A 21 -11.33 5.35 13.33
N PHE A 22 -10.30 4.79 12.69
CA PHE A 22 -9.91 5.17 11.34
C PHE A 22 -10.99 4.83 10.31
N ALA A 23 -11.54 3.63 10.37
CA ALA A 23 -12.66 3.22 9.52
C ALA A 23 -13.86 4.16 9.69
N GLU A 24 -14.21 4.51 10.93
CA GLU A 24 -15.34 5.41 11.22
C GLU A 24 -15.17 6.79 10.58
N LYS A 25 -13.94 7.34 10.58
CA LYS A 25 -13.64 8.59 9.86
C LYS A 25 -13.86 8.49 8.36
N GLY A 26 -13.65 7.30 7.78
CA GLY A 26 -13.88 7.00 6.36
C GLY A 26 -15.33 6.65 5.98
N LYS A 27 -16.22 6.47 6.96
CA LYS A 27 -17.56 5.85 6.81
C LYS A 27 -18.41 6.38 5.65
N ARG A 28 -18.37 7.69 5.36
CA ARG A 28 -19.22 8.31 4.33
C ARG A 28 -18.81 8.03 2.89
N ASN A 29 -17.59 7.56 2.65
CA ASN A 29 -17.01 7.49 1.32
C ASN A 29 -16.24 6.18 1.12
N MET A 30 -16.74 5.05 1.62
CA MET A 30 -15.95 3.82 1.67
C MET A 30 -16.52 2.73 0.76
N THR A 31 -15.74 2.30 -0.23
CA THR A 31 -16.10 1.25 -1.21
C THR A 31 -15.22 0.01 -1.08
N GLY A 32 -14.35 -0.03 -0.08
CA GLY A 32 -13.46 -1.14 0.18
C GLY A 32 -12.38 -0.77 1.16
N TRP A 33 -11.61 -1.78 1.56
CA TRP A 33 -10.53 -1.63 2.52
C TRP A 33 -9.43 -2.64 2.27
N GLY A 34 -8.26 -2.35 2.82
CA GLY A 34 -7.22 -3.33 3.02
C GLY A 34 -6.36 -3.02 4.22
N ILE A 35 -5.81 -4.08 4.81
CA ILE A 35 -4.86 -4.01 5.91
C ILE A 35 -3.67 -4.89 5.54
N GLY A 36 -2.49 -4.29 5.54
CA GLY A 36 -1.21 -4.97 5.39
C GLY A 36 -0.40 -4.91 6.67
N PHE A 37 0.30 -5.99 6.97
CA PHE A 37 1.11 -6.14 8.17
C PHE A 37 2.21 -7.17 7.94
N PHE A 38 3.14 -7.32 8.89
CA PHE A 38 4.22 -8.29 8.80
C PHE A 38 4.04 -9.41 9.80
N ARG A 39 4.30 -10.65 9.36
CA ARG A 39 4.43 -11.82 10.22
C ARG A 39 5.63 -12.61 9.74
N GLU A 40 6.56 -12.92 10.63
CA GLU A 40 7.79 -13.68 10.29
C GLU A 40 8.55 -13.08 9.10
N HIS A 41 8.68 -11.75 9.06
CA HIS A 41 9.34 -10.99 7.97
C HIS A 41 8.66 -11.04 6.60
N MET A 42 7.46 -11.62 6.51
CA MET A 42 6.65 -11.64 5.30
C MET A 42 5.53 -10.61 5.39
N ALA A 43 5.35 -9.83 4.33
CA ALA A 43 4.20 -8.93 4.20
C ALA A 43 2.95 -9.75 3.89
N LEU A 44 1.94 -9.63 4.75
CA LEU A 44 0.62 -10.22 4.59
C LEU A 44 -0.38 -9.10 4.33
N VAL A 45 -1.36 -9.37 3.47
CA VAL A 45 -2.39 -8.40 3.12
C VAL A 45 -3.76 -9.05 3.06
N GLU A 46 -4.71 -8.43 3.73
CA GLU A 46 -6.13 -8.76 3.66
C GLU A 46 -6.89 -7.57 3.07
N LYS A 47 -7.80 -7.83 2.13
CA LYS A 47 -8.57 -6.80 1.42
C LYS A 47 -9.99 -7.25 1.19
N SER A 48 -10.91 -6.29 1.16
CA SER A 48 -12.28 -6.53 0.72
C SER A 48 -12.80 -5.39 -0.15
N ALA A 49 -13.64 -5.74 -1.13
CA ALA A 49 -14.45 -4.79 -1.90
C ALA A 49 -15.79 -4.47 -1.22
N GLU A 50 -16.10 -5.16 -0.11
CA GLU A 50 -17.26 -4.85 0.71
C GLU A 50 -17.02 -3.56 1.48
N GLN A 51 -18.08 -2.81 1.69
CA GLN A 51 -18.02 -1.60 2.51
C GLN A 51 -17.62 -2.01 3.93
N VAL A 52 -16.71 -1.23 4.54
CA VAL A 52 -16.36 -1.45 5.96
C VAL A 52 -17.57 -1.12 6.85
N PHE A 53 -18.62 -0.49 6.36
CA PHE A 53 -19.85 -0.29 7.12
C PHE A 53 -21.06 -0.80 6.35
N ASP A 54 -21.87 -1.62 7.02
CA ASP A 54 -23.24 -1.90 6.64
C ASP A 54 -24.11 -1.54 7.85
N SER A 55 -25.18 -0.76 7.62
CA SER A 55 -26.20 -0.46 8.64
C SER A 55 -25.63 -0.04 10.02
N ASP A 56 -24.64 0.86 10.00
CA ASP A 56 -23.91 1.42 11.16
C ASP A 56 -22.91 0.50 11.88
N GLN A 57 -22.71 -0.75 11.41
CA GLN A 57 -21.74 -1.69 11.98
C GLN A 57 -20.48 -1.78 11.13
N VAL A 58 -19.30 -1.83 11.78
CA VAL A 58 -18.03 -2.08 11.09
C VAL A 58 -18.00 -3.53 10.62
N HIS A 59 -17.62 -3.77 9.38
CA HIS A 59 -17.51 -5.07 8.73
C HIS A 59 -16.74 -6.04 9.62
N GLU A 60 -17.33 -7.22 9.85
CA GLU A 60 -16.87 -8.13 10.88
C GLU A 60 -15.44 -8.61 10.65
N SER A 61 -15.08 -8.96 9.41
CA SER A 61 -13.71 -9.32 9.03
C SER A 61 -12.69 -8.22 9.34
N PHE A 62 -13.02 -6.95 9.11
CA PHE A 62 -12.13 -5.82 9.44
C PHE A 62 -11.91 -5.74 10.96
N GLN A 63 -12.98 -5.82 11.76
CA GLN A 63 -12.88 -5.78 13.22
C GLN A 63 -12.09 -6.98 13.78
N ARG A 64 -12.39 -8.19 13.30
CA ARG A 64 -11.72 -9.41 13.73
C ARG A 64 -10.23 -9.32 13.40
N LEU A 65 -9.90 -8.92 12.18
CA LEU A 65 -8.51 -8.77 11.74
C LEU A 65 -7.77 -7.73 12.59
N ALA A 66 -8.38 -6.56 12.85
CA ALA A 66 -7.79 -5.52 13.69
C ALA A 66 -7.46 -5.99 15.11
N ARG A 67 -8.17 -7.00 15.66
CA ARG A 67 -7.91 -7.56 17.00
C ARG A 67 -6.84 -8.65 17.01
N VAL A 68 -6.61 -9.33 15.90
CA VAL A 68 -5.67 -10.47 15.83
C VAL A 68 -4.34 -10.15 15.17
N ILE A 69 -4.25 -9.00 14.46
CA ILE A 69 -2.96 -8.50 14.00
C ILE A 69 -2.07 -8.23 15.22
N ASP A 70 -0.83 -8.70 15.11
CA ASP A 70 0.25 -8.43 16.04
C ASP A 70 1.51 -8.18 15.20
N SER A 71 1.80 -6.91 14.91
CA SER A 71 2.89 -6.51 14.00
C SER A 71 3.46 -5.16 14.41
N ARG A 72 4.76 -4.95 14.12
CA ARG A 72 5.43 -3.65 14.32
C ARG A 72 5.04 -2.62 13.28
N ILE A 73 4.77 -3.07 12.05
CA ILE A 73 4.37 -2.23 10.93
C ILE A 73 3.00 -2.69 10.45
N ILE A 74 2.04 -1.77 10.41
CA ILE A 74 0.66 -2.01 9.97
C ILE A 74 0.26 -0.85 9.09
N VAL A 75 -0.29 -1.16 7.91
CA VAL A 75 -0.78 -0.17 6.95
C VAL A 75 -2.21 -0.51 6.62
N SER A 76 -3.13 0.42 6.86
CA SER A 76 -4.51 0.30 6.44
C SER A 76 -4.85 1.37 5.43
N HIS A 77 -5.62 0.99 4.43
CA HIS A 77 -6.17 1.88 3.43
C HIS A 77 -7.67 1.69 3.34
N VAL A 78 -8.37 2.82 3.24
CA VAL A 78 -9.81 2.85 2.98
C VAL A 78 -10.05 3.48 1.60
N SER A 79 -10.68 2.71 0.71
CA SER A 79 -10.94 3.11 -0.66
C SER A 79 -12.23 3.92 -0.76
N CYS A 80 -12.26 4.92 -1.63
CA CYS A 80 -13.47 5.71 -1.90
C CYS A 80 -14.02 5.52 -3.31
N PRO A 81 -15.30 5.86 -3.58
CA PRO A 81 -15.92 5.62 -4.89
C PRO A 81 -15.14 6.21 -6.08
N LEU A 82 -14.48 7.36 -5.86
CA LEU A 82 -13.69 8.06 -6.87
C LEU A 82 -12.36 7.36 -7.21
N SER A 83 -11.93 6.36 -6.42
CA SER A 83 -10.69 5.62 -6.68
C SER A 83 -10.83 4.56 -7.78
N GLY A 84 -12.04 4.34 -8.31
CA GLY A 84 -12.28 3.38 -9.39
C GLY A 84 -12.09 1.90 -8.99
N SER A 85 -11.82 1.62 -7.71
CA SER A 85 -11.65 0.27 -7.19
C SER A 85 -13.00 -0.47 -7.16
N LYS A 86 -13.29 -1.24 -8.22
CA LYS A 86 -14.50 -2.09 -8.29
C LYS A 86 -14.27 -3.50 -7.73
N HIS A 87 -13.00 -3.92 -7.58
CA HIS A 87 -12.60 -5.25 -7.15
C HIS A 87 -11.61 -5.17 -5.99
N SER A 88 -11.63 -6.15 -5.08
CA SER A 88 -10.78 -6.15 -3.88
C SER A 88 -9.28 -6.16 -4.22
N ALA A 89 -8.91 -6.81 -5.32
CA ALA A 89 -7.55 -6.82 -5.85
C ALA A 89 -6.99 -5.42 -6.16
N HIS A 90 -7.86 -4.45 -6.47
CA HIS A 90 -7.48 -3.07 -6.77
C HIS A 90 -7.24 -2.24 -5.50
N ASN A 91 -7.69 -2.72 -4.34
CA ASN A 91 -7.51 -2.02 -3.09
C ASN A 91 -6.05 -2.11 -2.63
N HIS A 92 -5.56 -1.06 -1.99
CA HIS A 92 -4.30 -1.10 -1.28
C HIS A 92 -4.42 -1.92 0.02
N PRO A 93 -3.30 -2.34 0.62
CA PRO A 93 -1.91 -2.22 0.13
C PRO A 93 -1.51 -3.27 -0.93
N PHE A 94 -0.46 -3.02 -1.70
CA PHE A 94 0.17 -4.01 -2.60
C PHE A 94 1.44 -4.59 -1.97
N THR A 95 1.83 -5.78 -2.41
CA THR A 95 3.06 -6.46 -1.98
C THR A 95 3.94 -6.83 -3.15
N LEU A 96 5.24 -6.68 -2.98
CA LEU A 96 6.27 -7.16 -3.91
C LEU A 96 7.45 -7.69 -3.09
N THR A 97 8.18 -8.65 -3.66
CA THR A 97 9.45 -9.13 -3.07
C THR A 97 10.60 -8.68 -3.96
N PHE A 98 11.55 -7.95 -3.41
CA PHE A 98 12.76 -7.51 -4.10
C PHE A 98 13.86 -7.15 -3.10
N LEU A 99 15.12 -7.22 -3.54
CA LEU A 99 16.31 -7.04 -2.69
C LEU A 99 16.28 -7.94 -1.43
N ASN A 100 15.75 -9.17 -1.56
CA ASN A 100 15.58 -10.13 -0.45
C ASN A 100 14.65 -9.66 0.70
N HIS A 101 13.78 -8.70 0.42
CA HIS A 101 12.79 -8.20 1.37
C HIS A 101 11.38 -8.34 0.81
N SER A 102 10.42 -8.59 1.70
CA SER A 102 8.99 -8.49 1.40
C SER A 102 8.55 -7.06 1.65
N TRP A 103 7.94 -6.41 0.66
CA TRP A 103 7.59 -5.00 0.71
C TRP A 103 6.09 -4.81 0.72
N LEU A 104 5.65 -3.81 1.46
CA LEU A 104 4.26 -3.36 1.55
C LEU A 104 4.16 -1.91 1.04
N PHE A 105 3.20 -1.66 0.14
CA PHE A 105 3.02 -0.35 -0.49
C PHE A 105 1.56 0.10 -0.50
N ALA A 106 1.31 1.34 -0.09
CA ALA A 106 0.01 1.99 -0.23
C ALA A 106 0.18 3.42 -0.73
N HIS A 107 -0.69 3.88 -1.63
CA HIS A 107 -0.63 5.22 -2.21
C HIS A 107 -2.00 5.89 -2.20
N VAL A 108 -2.00 7.20 -1.99
CA VAL A 108 -3.12 8.12 -2.17
C VAL A 108 -2.63 9.30 -3.00
N GLY A 109 -3.35 9.60 -4.07
CA GLY A 109 -3.06 10.73 -4.93
C GLY A 109 -3.53 10.49 -6.35
N ILE A 110 -3.30 11.48 -7.20
CA ILE A 110 -3.63 11.43 -8.63
C ILE A 110 -2.32 11.59 -9.38
N VAL A 111 -2.05 10.68 -10.31
CA VAL A 111 -0.81 10.64 -11.07
C VAL A 111 -1.16 10.54 -12.55
N ASP A 112 -0.51 11.37 -13.36
CA ASP A 112 -0.79 11.43 -14.78
C ASP A 112 0.00 10.36 -15.53
N ASN A 113 -0.68 9.62 -16.42
CA ASN A 113 -0.11 8.72 -17.43
C ASN A 113 0.75 7.53 -16.94
N ILE A 114 0.88 7.29 -15.63
CA ILE A 114 1.68 6.17 -15.08
C ILE A 114 1.12 4.79 -15.48
N GLU A 115 -0.14 4.71 -15.88
CA GLU A 115 -0.80 3.50 -16.40
C GLU A 115 -0.09 2.94 -17.65
N SER A 116 0.60 3.81 -18.40
CA SER A 116 1.42 3.43 -19.57
C SER A 116 2.71 2.71 -19.19
N TYR A 117 3.18 2.84 -17.95
CA TYR A 117 4.37 2.15 -17.50
C TYR A 117 4.13 0.64 -17.46
N LYS A 118 5.04 -0.14 -18.03
CA LYS A 118 5.01 -1.60 -18.02
C LYS A 118 6.36 -2.11 -17.54
N THR A 119 6.36 -2.77 -16.39
CA THR A 119 7.57 -3.39 -15.86
C THR A 119 8.00 -4.58 -16.70
N THR A 120 9.32 -4.75 -16.84
CA THR A 120 9.95 -5.95 -17.40
C THR A 120 10.53 -6.85 -16.30
N CYS A 121 10.51 -6.41 -15.04
CA CYS A 121 11.02 -7.15 -13.89
C CYS A 121 9.93 -8.05 -13.29
N GLU A 122 10.37 -9.13 -12.65
CA GLU A 122 9.51 -10.05 -11.89
C GLU A 122 9.77 -9.91 -10.38
N PRO A 123 8.78 -10.17 -9.50
CA PRO A 123 7.40 -10.55 -9.84
C PRO A 123 6.53 -9.36 -10.26
N LYS A 124 5.62 -9.55 -11.22
CA LYS A 124 4.62 -8.54 -11.60
C LYS A 124 3.40 -8.52 -10.67
N ILE A 125 2.76 -7.36 -10.57
CA ILE A 125 1.45 -7.23 -9.94
C ILE A 125 0.40 -7.50 -11.02
N ASP A 126 -0.34 -8.61 -10.88
CA ASP A 126 -1.34 -9.11 -11.82
C ASP A 126 -2.66 -8.32 -11.81
N VAL A 127 -2.56 -7.00 -11.64
CA VAL A 127 -3.69 -6.07 -11.61
C VAL A 127 -3.31 -4.83 -12.43
N ASP A 128 -4.17 -4.42 -13.36
CA ASP A 128 -3.94 -3.22 -14.17
C ASP A 128 -4.54 -1.97 -13.51
N VAL A 129 -3.87 -1.51 -12.45
CA VAL A 129 -4.20 -0.26 -11.75
C VAL A 129 -2.97 0.62 -11.65
N TYR A 130 -3.16 1.93 -11.80
CA TYR A 130 -2.06 2.90 -11.83
C TYR A 130 -1.16 2.82 -10.59
N THR A 131 -1.71 2.52 -9.40
CA THR A 131 -0.92 2.40 -8.17
C THR A 131 -0.03 1.16 -8.11
N ALA A 132 -0.43 0.07 -8.77
CA ALA A 132 0.45 -1.08 -8.98
C ALA A 132 1.63 -0.69 -9.87
N ARG A 133 1.39 0.10 -10.92
CA ARG A 133 2.43 0.62 -11.82
C ARG A 133 3.40 1.54 -11.09
N ILE A 134 2.93 2.39 -10.17
CA ILE A 134 3.79 3.21 -9.29
C ILE A 134 4.73 2.30 -8.47
N PHE A 135 4.19 1.25 -7.85
CA PHE A 135 4.99 0.37 -7.00
C PHE A 135 6.05 -0.39 -7.79
N GLU A 136 5.67 -0.93 -8.95
CA GLU A 136 6.59 -1.59 -9.88
C GLU A 136 7.67 -0.64 -10.38
N TYR A 137 7.32 0.61 -10.71
CA TYR A 137 8.28 1.63 -11.13
C TYR A 137 9.33 1.90 -10.05
N LEU A 138 8.88 2.12 -8.81
CA LEU A 138 9.77 2.37 -7.69
C LEU A 138 10.70 1.18 -7.45
N ARG A 139 10.17 -0.05 -7.46
CA ARG A 139 10.98 -1.27 -7.36
C ARG A 139 12.04 -1.31 -8.46
N ASP A 140 11.64 -1.19 -9.73
CA ASP A 140 12.55 -1.38 -10.87
C ASP A 140 13.69 -0.38 -10.82
N ARG A 141 13.41 0.90 -10.50
CA ARG A 141 14.44 1.92 -10.34
C ARG A 141 15.35 1.66 -9.16
N ILE A 142 14.81 1.25 -8.02
CA ILE A 142 15.61 0.93 -6.84
C ILE A 142 16.54 -0.24 -7.16
N VAL A 143 16.03 -1.32 -7.74
CA VAL A 143 16.83 -2.50 -8.12
C VAL A 143 17.91 -2.14 -9.14
N GLU A 144 17.56 -1.36 -10.17
CA GLU A 144 18.53 -0.84 -11.16
C GLU A 144 19.68 -0.08 -10.48
N ILE A 145 19.36 0.81 -9.55
CA ILE A 145 20.35 1.59 -8.80
C ILE A 145 21.25 0.69 -7.94
N PHE A 146 20.69 -0.28 -7.23
CA PHE A 146 21.45 -1.22 -6.40
C PHE A 146 22.33 -2.16 -7.23
N ASN A 147 21.91 -2.53 -8.44
CA ASN A 147 22.73 -3.33 -9.35
C ASN A 147 23.97 -2.57 -9.83
N VAL A 148 23.87 -1.23 -9.98
CA VAL A 148 25.00 -0.38 -10.37
C VAL A 148 25.88 -0.04 -9.16
N ASN A 149 25.28 0.27 -8.01
CA ASN A 149 25.98 0.60 -6.78
C ASN A 149 25.34 -0.11 -5.57
N PRO A 150 25.82 -1.31 -5.20
CA PRO A 150 25.29 -2.08 -4.08
C PRO A 150 25.45 -1.42 -2.71
N TYR A 151 26.35 -0.44 -2.58
CA TYR A 151 26.68 0.22 -1.32
C TYR A 151 25.87 1.51 -1.08
N ILE A 152 25.00 1.88 -2.01
CA ILE A 152 24.13 3.05 -1.84
C ILE A 152 23.11 2.79 -0.73
N SER A 153 22.76 3.82 0.04
CA SER A 153 21.70 3.69 1.03
C SER A 153 20.34 3.56 0.34
N PHE A 154 19.44 2.76 0.93
CA PHE A 154 18.08 2.59 0.42
C PHE A 154 17.35 3.94 0.30
N VAL A 155 17.50 4.82 1.30
CA VAL A 155 16.89 6.16 1.29
C VAL A 155 17.35 6.97 0.08
N GLN A 156 18.62 6.91 -0.30
CA GLN A 156 19.14 7.62 -1.47
C GLN A 156 18.62 7.00 -2.78
N ALA A 157 18.59 5.67 -2.88
CA ALA A 157 18.02 4.98 -4.05
C ALA A 157 16.52 5.32 -4.22
N LEU A 158 15.75 5.27 -3.13
CA LEU A 158 14.33 5.65 -3.12
C LEU A 158 14.14 7.12 -3.50
N ARG A 159 14.95 8.03 -2.96
CA ARG A 159 14.89 9.47 -3.34
C ARG A 159 15.13 9.65 -4.84
N ASN A 160 16.12 8.96 -5.40
CA ASN A 160 16.40 9.01 -6.84
C ASN A 160 15.22 8.46 -7.66
N ALA A 161 14.63 7.35 -7.24
CA ALA A 161 13.44 6.78 -7.88
C ALA A 161 12.24 7.75 -7.83
N ILE A 162 12.00 8.41 -6.69
CA ILE A 162 10.93 9.42 -6.52
C ILE A 162 11.17 10.64 -7.43
N MET A 163 12.41 11.15 -7.50
CA MET A 163 12.71 12.28 -8.41
C MET A 163 12.45 11.91 -9.86
N LYS A 164 12.79 10.66 -10.25
CA LYS A 164 12.62 10.18 -11.61
C LYS A 164 11.14 9.94 -11.97
N ILE A 165 10.38 9.27 -11.09
CA ILE A 165 8.95 9.04 -11.34
C ILE A 165 8.19 10.37 -11.42
N ASN A 166 8.53 11.36 -10.58
CA ASN A 166 7.88 12.66 -10.61
C ASN A 166 8.22 13.48 -11.86
N ALA A 167 9.40 13.26 -12.47
CA ALA A 167 9.80 13.90 -13.71
C ALA A 167 9.16 13.24 -14.95
N GLU A 168 9.06 11.91 -14.96
CA GLU A 168 8.47 11.14 -16.08
C GLU A 168 6.94 11.11 -16.02
N PHE A 169 6.37 11.07 -14.81
CA PHE A 169 4.94 10.95 -14.53
C PHE A 169 4.55 11.96 -13.44
N PRO A 170 4.29 13.22 -13.81
CA PRO A 170 3.93 14.25 -12.83
C PRO A 170 2.62 13.89 -12.11
N GLY A 171 2.52 14.29 -10.84
CA GLY A 171 1.35 14.01 -10.04
C GLY A 171 1.52 14.27 -8.55
N CYS A 172 0.48 13.92 -7.79
CA CYS A 172 0.49 13.93 -6.33
C CYS A 172 0.80 12.54 -5.80
N TYR A 173 1.90 12.42 -5.07
CA TYR A 173 2.37 11.17 -4.48
C TYR A 173 2.36 11.27 -2.95
N ALA A 174 1.33 10.73 -2.30
CA ALA A 174 1.39 10.42 -0.87
C ALA A 174 1.36 8.90 -0.73
N PHE A 175 2.48 8.30 -0.30
CA PHE A 175 2.55 6.84 -0.17
C PHE A 175 3.30 6.41 1.07
N PHE A 176 3.09 5.15 1.42
CA PHE A 176 3.84 4.42 2.45
C PHE A 176 4.49 3.20 1.81
N LEU A 177 5.78 2.99 2.11
CA LEU A 177 6.58 1.84 1.67
C LEU A 177 7.33 1.29 2.88
N ALA A 178 7.19 -0.01 3.14
CA ALA A 178 7.86 -0.68 4.26
C ALA A 178 8.32 -2.10 3.92
N ASN A 179 9.34 -2.57 4.63
CA ASN A 179 9.80 -3.96 4.72
C ASN A 179 10.11 -4.34 6.17
#